data_AF-A0A1I4LVZ9-F1
#
_entry.id   AF-A0A1I4LVZ9-F1
#
_cell.length_a   1.000
_cell.length_b   1.000
_cell.length_c   1.000
_cell.angle_alpha   90.00
_cell.angle_beta   90.00
_cell.angle_gamma   90.00
#
_symmetry.space_group_name_H-M   'P 1'
#
loop_
_entity.id
_entity.type
_entity.pdbx_description
1 polymer ?
#
loop_
_entity_poly.entity_id
_entity_poly.type
_entity_poly.pdbx_seq_one_letter_code
_entity_poly.pdbx_strand_id
1 'polypeptide(L)' 'MASALSVDLRERVVAAIEAGASRREAARRFEISPASAVRWHGAFVQEGRTQAKPMGGDQRSHTIEAQADLIRQTYEEQ' A
#
# COMPACT_ATOMS: atom_id res chain seq x y z
N MET A 1 -13.58 -9.00 2.07
CA MET A 1 -12.59 -7.91 2.25
C MET A 1 -11.36 -8.24 1.42
N ALA A 2 -10.84 -7.30 0.62
CA ALA A 2 -9.58 -7.51 -0.08
C ALA A 2 -8.42 -7.41 0.93
N SER A 3 -7.62 -8.45 1.04
CA SER A 3 -6.42 -8.47 1.89
C SER A 3 -5.15 -8.29 1.05
N ALA A 4 -4.11 -7.72 1.65
CA ALA A 4 -2.79 -7.69 1.04
C ALA A 4 -2.25 -9.12 0.90
N LEU A 5 -1.57 -9.39 -0.22
CA LEU A 5 -0.71 -10.57 -0.36
C LEU A 5 0.42 -10.54 0.69
N SER A 6 0.83 -11.73 1.14
CA SER A 6 1.76 -11.94 2.25
C SER A 6 3.11 -11.24 2.04
N VAL A 7 3.76 -10.88 3.16
CA VAL A 7 5.08 -10.21 3.12
C VAL A 7 6.15 -11.15 2.53
N ASP A 8 6.16 -12.43 2.91
CA ASP A 8 7.07 -13.44 2.34
C ASP A 8 7.01 -13.49 0.81
N LEU A 9 5.79 -13.50 0.25
CA LEU A 9 5.62 -13.53 -1.21
C LEU A 9 6.23 -12.29 -1.87
N ARG A 10 6.06 -11.12 -1.25
CA ARG A 10 6.61 -9.86 -1.75
C ARG A 10 8.13 -9.85 -1.68
N GLU A 11 8.70 -10.31 -0.57
CA GLU A 11 10.14 -10.44 -0.36
C GLU A 11 10.78 -11.35 -1.40
N ARG A 12 10.19 -12.52 -1.64
CA ARG A 12 10.69 -13.49 -2.64
C ARG A 12 10.61 -12.95 -4.07
N VAL A 13 9.55 -12.21 -4.40
CA VAL A 13 9.43 -11.54 -5.71
C VAL A 13 10.49 -10.47 -5.88
N VAL A 14 10.69 -9.62 -4.88
CA VAL A 14 11.73 -8.57 -4.91
C VAL A 14 13.11 -9.20 -5.01
N ALA A 15 13.43 -10.20 -4.19
CA ALA A 15 14.71 -10.90 -4.22
C ALA A 15 14.99 -11.54 -5.59
N ALA A 16 13.99 -12.13 -6.25
CA ALA A 16 14.16 -12.69 -7.59
C ALA A 16 14.47 -11.61 -8.64
N ILE A 17 13.86 -10.42 -8.53
CA ILE A 17 14.12 -9.30 -9.44
C ILE A 17 15.52 -8.72 -9.21
N GLU A 18 15.92 -8.54 -7.94
CA GLU A 18 17.28 -8.10 -7.58
C GLU A 18 18.35 -9.11 -8.00
N ALA A 19 18.01 -10.40 -8.05
CA ALA A 19 18.86 -11.46 -8.59
C ALA A 19 18.94 -11.49 -10.13
N GLY A 20 18.28 -10.55 -10.83
CA GLY A 20 18.37 -10.37 -12.28
C GLY A 20 17.16 -10.84 -13.08
N ALA A 21 16.12 -11.40 -12.45
CA ALA A 21 14.91 -11.77 -13.17
C ALA A 21 14.16 -10.52 -13.67
N SER A 22 13.57 -10.61 -14.87
CA SER A 22 12.67 -9.55 -15.30
C SER A 22 11.41 -9.51 -14.44
N ARG A 23 10.78 -8.34 -14.29
CA ARG A 23 9.52 -8.18 -13.52
C ARG A 23 8.41 -9.11 -14.03
N ARG A 24 8.36 -9.37 -15.34
CA ARG A 24 7.39 -10.30 -15.96
C ARG A 24 7.73 -11.76 -15.67
N GLU A 25 9.01 -12.11 -15.64
CA GLU A 25 9.47 -13.45 -15.29
C GLU A 25 9.20 -13.77 -13.83
N ALA A 26 9.53 -12.86 -12.92
CA ALA A 26 9.16 -12.99 -11.50
C ALA A 26 7.64 -13.13 -11.34
N ALA A 27 6.85 -12.30 -12.03
CA ALA A 27 5.40 -12.40 -11.98
C ALA A 27 4.87 -13.79 -12.42
N ARG A 28 5.40 -14.36 -13.50
CA ARG A 28 5.07 -15.72 -13.94
C ARG A 28 5.50 -16.77 -12.91
N ARG A 29 6.72 -16.66 -12.38
CA ARG A 29 7.29 -17.60 -11.40
C ARG A 29 6.47 -17.68 -10.11
N PHE A 30 5.91 -16.56 -9.68
CA PHE A 30 5.16 -16.44 -8.42
C PHE A 30 3.64 -16.33 -8.63
N GLU A 31 3.17 -16.54 -9.86
CA GLU A 31 1.74 -16.53 -10.23
C GLU A 31 0.98 -15.26 -9.80
N ILE A 32 1.65 -14.11 -9.91
CA ILE A 32 1.05 -12.79 -9.64
C ILE A 32 0.92 -11.98 -10.92
N SER A 33 0.13 -10.90 -10.85
CA SER A 33 0.06 -9.95 -11.96
C SER A 33 1.41 -9.22 -12.15
N PRO A 34 1.84 -8.96 -13.40
CA PRO A 34 3.03 -8.16 -13.68
C PRO A 34 3.01 -6.77 -13.04
N ALA A 35 1.83 -6.15 -12.97
CA ALA A 35 1.64 -4.87 -12.31
C ALA A 35 1.98 -4.92 -10.80
N SER A 36 1.68 -6.03 -10.12
CA SER A 36 2.02 -6.19 -8.70
C SER A 36 3.53 -6.32 -8.51
N ALA A 37 4.21 -7.12 -9.34
CA ALA A 37 5.66 -7.25 -9.33
C ALA A 37 6.35 -5.89 -9.55
N VAL A 38 5.86 -5.08 -10.50
CA VAL A 38 6.36 -3.71 -10.74
C VAL A 38 6.17 -2.83 -9.50
N ARG A 39 4.97 -2.82 -8.91
CA ARG A 39 4.67 -1.98 -7.73
C ARG A 39 5.50 -2.37 -6.52
N TRP A 40 5.70 -3.67 -6.27
CA TRP A 40 6.47 -4.15 -5.13
C TRP A 40 7.95 -3.84 -5.27
N HIS A 41 8.53 -4.10 -6.44
CA HIS A 41 9.93 -3.73 -6.71
C HIS A 41 10.13 -2.21 -6.65
N GLY A 42 9.21 -1.42 -7.20
CA GLY A 42 9.25 0.04 -7.09
C GLY A 42 9.21 0.54 -5.64
N ALA A 43 8.32 -0.02 -4.81
CA ALA A 43 8.28 0.31 -3.38
C ALA A 43 9.57 -0.06 -2.65
N PHE A 44 10.19 -1.18 -3.00
CA PHE A 44 11.48 -1.59 -2.43
C PHE A 44 12.61 -0.64 -2.82
N VAL A 45 12.73 -0.26 -4.11
CA VAL A 45 13.77 0.66 -4.57
C VAL A 45 13.60 2.06 -3.97
N GLN A 46 12.37 2.55 -3.83
CA GLN A 46 12.11 3.90 -3.35
C GLN A 46 12.15 4.02 -1.82
N GLU A 47 11.64 3.02 -1.10
CA GLU A 47 11.38 3.12 0.34
C GLU A 47 12.05 1.98 1.15
N GLY A 48 12.75 1.04 0.50
CA GLY A 48 13.36 -0.12 1.15
C GLY A 48 12.36 -1.14 1.70
N ARG A 49 11.05 -1.00 1.42
CA ARG A 49 10.00 -1.81 2.03
C ARG A 49 9.40 -2.85 1.10
N THR A 50 9.13 -4.03 1.66
CA THR A 50 8.32 -5.10 1.06
C THR A 50 6.93 -5.16 1.68
N GLN A 51 6.76 -4.60 2.89
CA GLN A 51 5.50 -4.59 3.61
C GLN A 51 4.41 -3.78 2.89
N ALA A 52 3.17 -4.25 3.02
CA ALA A 52 2.01 -3.50 2.57
C ALA A 52 1.82 -2.24 3.41
N LYS A 53 1.30 -1.18 2.79
CA LYS A 53 0.82 -0.02 3.56
C LYS A 53 -0.37 -0.45 4.42
N PRO A 54 -0.59 0.20 5.58
CA PRO A 54 -1.80 0.01 6.37
C PRO A 54 -3.04 0.10 5.47
N MET A 55 -3.94 -0.88 5.59
CA MET A 55 -5.18 -0.94 4.82
C MET A 55 -6.36 -0.60 5.71
N GLY A 56 -7.27 0.22 5.22
CA GLY A 56 -8.45 0.66 5.98
C GLY A 56 -8.11 1.75 6.99
N GLY A 57 -8.85 1.78 8.09
CA GLY A 57 -8.78 2.84 9.08
C GLY A 57 -9.47 4.13 8.63
N ASP A 58 -9.56 5.06 9.57
CA ASP A 58 -10.11 6.37 9.30
C ASP A 58 -9.12 7.23 8.48
N GLN A 59 -9.59 7.68 7.33
CA GLN A 59 -8.84 8.53 6.41
C GLN A 59 -9.41 9.95 6.33
N ARG A 60 -10.57 10.20 6.94
CA ARG A 60 -11.37 11.42 6.74
C ARG A 60 -11.58 12.24 7.99
N SER A 61 -11.47 11.68 9.20
CA SER A 61 -11.73 12.50 10.39
C SER A 61 -10.74 13.63 10.53
N HIS A 62 -9.50 13.53 10.02
CA HIS A 62 -8.59 14.69 10.03
C HIS A 62 -9.21 15.93 9.33
N THR A 63 -9.96 15.75 8.24
CA THR A 63 -10.64 16.83 7.52
C THR A 63 -11.84 17.35 8.30
N ILE A 64 -12.56 16.44 8.99
CA ILE A 64 -13.72 16.78 9.82
C ILE A 64 -13.27 17.55 11.07
N GLU A 65 -12.26 17.04 11.77
CA GLU A 65 -11.66 17.65 12.96
C GLU A 65 -11.03 19.01 12.66
N ALA A 66 -10.47 19.20 11.45
CA ALA A 66 -10.01 20.52 11.02
C ALA A 66 -11.14 21.58 10.94
N GLN A 67 -12.40 21.14 10.90
CA GLN A 67 -13.59 22.00 10.91
C GLN A 67 -14.37 21.90 12.24
N ALA A 68 -13.80 21.29 13.29
CA ALA A 68 -14.51 20.98 14.52
C ALA A 68 -15.12 22.22 15.19
N ASP A 69 -14.39 23.33 15.25
CA ASP A 69 -14.87 24.56 15.89
C ASP A 69 -16.08 25.15 15.16
N LEU A 70 -16.05 25.18 13.82
CA LEU A 70 -17.16 25.63 12.99
C LEU A 70 -18.39 24.74 13.17
N ILE A 71 -18.21 23.43 13.19
CA ILE A 71 -19.28 22.45 13.41
C ILE A 71 -19.91 22.65 14.79
N ARG A 72 -19.11 22.89 15.83
CA ARG A 72 -19.62 23.12 17.19
C ARG A 72 -20.36 24.45 17.31
N GLN A 73 -19.77 25.53 16.82
CA GLN A 73 -20.37 26.86 16.86
C GLN A 73 -21.74 26.87 16.19
N THR A 74 -21.83 26.34 14.96
CA THR A 74 -23.11 26.29 14.22
C THR A 74 -24.17 25.41 14.88
N TYR A 75 -23.78 24.43 15.69
CA TYR A 75 -24.71 23.60 16.46
C TYR A 75 -25.22 24.33 17.72
N GLU A 76 -24.33 25.03 18.43
CA GLU A 76 -24.67 25.79 19.63
C GLU A 76 -25.54 27.03 19.32
N GLU A 77 -25.46 27.57 18.11
CA GLU A 77 -26.25 28.71 17.64
C GLU A 77 -27.67 28.33 17.15
N GLN A 78 -28.06 27.05 17.16
CA GLN A 78 -29.42 26.56 16.82
C GLN A 78 -30.32 26.43 18.04
#